data_AF-A0A7X6Q7S0-F1
#
_entry.id   AF-A0A7X6Q7S0-F1
#
_cell.length_a   1.000
_cell.length_b   1.000
_cell.length_c   1.000
_cell.angle_alpha   90.00
_cell.angle_beta   90.00
_cell.angle_gamma   90.00
#
_symmetry.space_group_name_H-M   'P 1'
#
loop_
_entity.id
_entity.type
_entity.pdbx_description
1 polymer ?
#
loop_
_entity_poly.entity_id
_entity_poly.type
_entity_poly.pdbx_seq_one_letter_code
_entity_poly.pdbx_strand_id
1 'polypeptide(L)'
;MGRHRNQIEQIERQISEVNHDIDLLLSDLSLHILTLESPVIIGDNRRPYQNLKQAKELLEEYERKIVLMQKLKEGVLDANGRIRRLKGLIKEKEEELNEVYGRVGVIAWEEASSDVLSSKIRQALPAIEERRSLFNSLKEEQANKQSKQESSHPLLKAPLQVNVLLSQWRLNKFLRGNRDFFTTTGKVLADSDLIASLASGKGSELEQRYGDIKGEIGVCQEEIASLNQHVAASRGSLEGIGVTGSVSRKLIELQNLKREQSQQVGRLAIAYGRSLWTQGEAWRSLSNETEGIHTQIERHEKVRGQLEKKIIELRLEEEIGELIFLVDQDEERILH
;
A
#
# COMPACT_ATOMS: atom_id res chain seq x y z
N MET A 1 -30.82 -10.47 57.47
CA MET A 1 -29.88 -9.37 57.23
C MET A 1 -28.91 -9.68 56.08
N GLY A 2 -27.67 -10.14 56.30
CA GLY A 2 -26.65 -10.23 55.22
C GLY A 2 -26.97 -11.13 53.99
N ARG A 3 -27.81 -12.16 54.14
CA ARG A 3 -28.23 -13.02 53.02
C ARG A 3 -29.23 -12.34 52.07
N HIS A 4 -30.19 -11.57 52.61
CA HIS A 4 -31.20 -10.87 51.80
C HIS A 4 -30.56 -9.70 51.04
N ARG A 5 -29.64 -8.97 51.69
CA ARG A 5 -28.86 -7.92 51.03
C ARG A 5 -28.04 -8.43 49.83
N ASN A 6 -27.37 -9.57 49.98
CA ASN A 6 -26.64 -10.20 48.87
C ASN A 6 -27.57 -10.64 47.73
N GLN A 7 -28.78 -11.12 48.05
CA GLN A 7 -29.78 -11.51 47.06
C GLN A 7 -30.36 -10.30 46.33
N ILE A 8 -30.62 -9.19 47.04
CA ILE A 8 -31.06 -7.93 46.45
C ILE A 8 -29.98 -7.41 45.49
N GLU A 9 -28.71 -7.36 45.90
CA GLU A 9 -27.60 -6.95 45.03
C GLU A 9 -27.47 -7.83 43.77
N GLN A 10 -27.70 -9.14 43.90
CA GLN A 10 -27.69 -10.05 42.77
C GLN A 10 -28.85 -9.77 41.80
N ILE A 11 -30.05 -9.52 42.31
CA ILE A 11 -31.22 -9.20 41.48
C ILE A 11 -31.06 -7.82 40.82
N GLU A 12 -30.47 -6.84 41.51
CA GLU A 12 -30.16 -5.52 40.93
C GLU A 12 -29.18 -5.62 39.74
N ARG A 13 -28.20 -6.54 39.80
CA ARG A 13 -27.33 -6.86 38.65
C ARG A 13 -28.13 -7.48 37.51
N GLN A 14 -29.02 -8.42 37.79
CA GLN A 14 -29.89 -9.03 36.77
C GLN A 14 -30.83 -8.01 36.12
N ILE A 15 -31.38 -7.07 36.88
CA ILE A 15 -32.18 -5.96 36.33
C ILE A 15 -31.32 -5.07 35.42
N SER A 16 -30.06 -4.82 35.80
CA SER A 16 -29.13 -4.04 34.99
C SER A 16 -28.81 -4.73 33.65
N GLU A 17 -28.62 -6.05 33.66
CA GLU A 17 -28.44 -6.87 32.45
C GLU A 17 -29.70 -6.82 31.56
N VAL A 18 -30.88 -7.03 32.13
CA VAL A 18 -32.16 -6.96 31.39
C VAL A 18 -32.39 -5.57 30.79
N ASN A 19 -32.06 -4.50 31.51
CA ASN A 19 -32.14 -3.13 30.99
C ASN A 19 -31.18 -2.90 29.83
N HIS A 20 -29.97 -3.47 29.90
CA HIS A 20 -29.02 -3.41 28.81
C HIS A 20 -29.54 -4.13 27.55
N ASP A 21 -30.11 -5.33 27.72
CA ASP A 21 -30.71 -6.08 26.62
C ASP A 21 -31.87 -5.32 25.97
N ILE A 22 -32.75 -4.70 26.78
CA ILE A 22 -33.83 -3.84 26.28
C ILE A 22 -33.25 -2.66 25.47
N ASP A 23 -32.20 -2.02 25.95
CA ASP A 23 -31.57 -0.91 25.23
C ASP A 23 -30.97 -1.36 23.89
N LEU A 24 -30.35 -2.53 23.82
CA LEU A 24 -29.88 -3.12 22.55
C LEU A 24 -31.03 -3.35 21.58
N LEU A 25 -32.11 -3.97 22.03
CA LEU A 25 -33.30 -4.21 21.21
C LEU A 25 -33.95 -2.91 20.70
N LEU A 26 -34.01 -1.88 21.53
CA LEU A 26 -34.51 -0.56 21.14
C LEU A 26 -33.59 0.16 20.14
N SER A 27 -32.27 -0.01 20.28
CA SER A 27 -31.31 0.47 19.31
C SER A 27 -31.50 -0.20 17.95
N ASP A 28 -31.62 -1.54 17.93
CA ASP A 28 -31.80 -2.32 16.71
C ASP A 28 -33.10 -1.97 15.99
N LEU A 29 -34.21 -1.86 16.75
CA LEU A 29 -35.49 -1.39 16.23
C LEU A 29 -35.35 -0.02 15.54
N SER A 30 -34.65 0.91 16.19
CA SER A 30 -34.47 2.27 15.70
C SER A 30 -33.63 2.34 14.43
N LEU A 31 -32.55 1.55 14.39
CA LEU A 31 -31.69 1.46 13.21
C LEU A 31 -32.39 0.78 12.04
N HIS A 32 -33.26 -0.19 12.32
CA HIS A 32 -34.14 -0.82 11.32
C HIS A 32 -35.20 0.14 10.80
N ILE A 33 -35.86 0.90 11.65
CA ILE A 33 -36.86 1.90 11.21
C ILE A 33 -36.22 2.98 10.32
N LEU A 34 -34.94 3.31 10.53
CA LEU A 34 -34.21 4.22 9.63
C LEU A 34 -33.98 3.69 8.22
N THR A 35 -34.03 2.37 7.99
CA THR A 35 -33.85 1.79 6.65
C THR A 35 -35.15 1.74 5.84
N LEU A 36 -36.29 1.99 6.49
CA LEU A 36 -37.59 2.02 5.83
C LEU A 36 -37.70 3.24 4.90
N GLU A 37 -38.39 3.06 3.77
CA GLU A 37 -38.64 4.13 2.79
C GLU A 37 -39.46 5.29 3.37
N SER A 38 -40.40 4.97 4.27
CA SER A 38 -41.25 5.94 4.94
C SER A 38 -40.87 6.07 6.42
N PRO A 39 -40.49 7.27 6.90
CA PRO A 39 -40.09 7.46 8.28
C PRO A 39 -41.29 7.41 9.22
N VAL A 40 -41.11 6.75 10.36
CA VAL A 40 -42.16 6.64 11.39
C VAL A 40 -42.09 7.82 12.34
N ILE A 41 -42.70 8.93 11.94
CA ILE A 41 -42.74 10.15 12.76
C ILE A 41 -44.12 10.28 13.41
N ILE A 42 -44.19 10.06 14.71
CA ILE A 42 -45.41 10.07 15.52
C ILE A 42 -45.17 11.02 16.71
N GLY A 43 -46.15 11.86 17.03
CA GLY A 43 -46.06 12.80 18.15
C GLY A 43 -44.74 13.59 18.16
N ASP A 44 -44.04 13.57 19.30
CA ASP A 44 -42.81 14.33 19.53
C ASP A 44 -41.50 13.60 19.14
N ASN A 45 -41.57 12.47 18.43
CA ASN A 45 -40.37 11.67 18.10
C ASN A 45 -39.54 12.24 16.93
N ARG A 46 -40.02 13.31 16.29
CA ARG A 46 -39.38 13.93 15.10
C ARG A 46 -37.95 14.36 15.35
N ARG A 47 -37.68 14.98 16.50
CA ARG A 47 -36.34 15.48 16.86
C ARG A 47 -35.36 14.34 17.15
N PRO A 48 -35.71 13.33 17.96
CA PRO A 48 -34.90 12.11 18.09
C PRO A 48 -34.60 11.43 16.74
N TYR A 49 -35.59 11.31 15.86
CA TYR A 49 -35.40 10.74 14.51
C TYR A 49 -34.39 11.54 13.68
N GLN A 50 -34.54 12.87 13.61
CA GLN A 50 -33.64 13.72 12.83
C GLN A 50 -32.20 13.68 13.35
N ASN A 51 -32.01 13.72 14.68
CA ASN A 51 -30.69 13.62 15.29
C ASN A 51 -30.01 12.29 14.96
N LEU A 52 -30.75 11.19 15.07
CA LEU A 52 -30.25 9.85 14.76
C LEU A 52 -29.91 9.72 13.27
N LYS A 53 -30.77 10.21 12.38
CA LYS A 53 -30.54 10.21 10.93
C LYS A 53 -29.26 10.96 10.57
N GLN A 54 -29.10 12.20 11.06
CA GLN A 54 -27.89 13.00 10.83
C GLN A 54 -26.64 12.31 11.36
N ALA A 55 -26.72 11.73 12.56
CA ALA A 55 -25.59 11.03 13.17
C ALA A 55 -25.19 9.78 12.37
N LYS A 56 -26.16 9.04 11.82
CA LYS A 56 -25.94 7.88 10.97
C LYS A 56 -25.34 8.26 9.61
N GLU A 57 -25.85 9.31 8.97
CA GLU A 57 -25.30 9.84 7.71
C GLU A 57 -23.83 10.25 7.88
N LEU A 58 -23.48 10.91 8.99
CA LEU A 58 -22.10 11.29 9.30
C LEU A 58 -21.21 10.07 9.55
N LEU A 59 -21.73 9.03 10.22
CA LEU A 59 -21.01 7.77 10.43
C LEU A 59 -20.67 7.11 9.09
N GLU A 60 -21.65 7.00 8.19
CA GLU A 60 -21.46 6.45 6.84
C GLU A 60 -20.47 7.28 6.03
N GLU A 61 -20.47 8.61 6.17
CA GLU A 61 -19.51 9.48 5.53
C GLU A 61 -18.07 9.18 5.99
N TYR A 62 -17.86 9.01 7.30
CA TYR A 62 -16.55 8.60 7.83
C TYR A 62 -16.12 7.23 7.31
N GLU A 63 -17.03 6.26 7.25
CA GLU A 63 -16.74 4.94 6.69
C GLU A 63 -16.33 5.00 5.23
N ARG A 64 -17.08 5.73 4.40
CA ARG A 64 -16.76 5.93 2.98
C ARG A 64 -15.40 6.62 2.81
N LYS A 65 -15.11 7.65 3.61
CA LYS A 65 -13.81 8.35 3.61
C LYS A 65 -12.66 7.42 4.00
N ILE A 66 -12.83 6.60 5.04
CA ILE A 66 -11.81 5.63 5.46
C ILE A 66 -11.52 4.62 4.34
N VAL A 67 -12.56 4.03 3.75
CA VAL A 67 -12.42 3.04 2.66
C VAL A 67 -11.72 3.67 1.45
N LEU A 68 -12.12 4.88 1.06
CA LEU A 68 -11.49 5.62 -0.03
C LEU A 68 -10.01 5.88 0.24
N MET A 69 -9.67 6.38 1.43
CA MET A 69 -8.29 6.64 1.82
C MET A 69 -7.42 5.39 1.86
N GLN A 70 -7.97 4.26 2.32
CA GLN A 70 -7.28 2.96 2.29
C GLN A 70 -6.96 2.53 0.86
N LYS A 71 -7.96 2.57 -0.03
CA LYS A 71 -7.78 2.24 -1.45
C LYS A 71 -6.74 3.13 -2.13
N LEU A 72 -6.79 4.44 -1.89
CA LEU A 72 -5.82 5.38 -2.45
C LEU A 72 -4.40 5.12 -1.90
N LYS A 73 -4.27 4.84 -0.59
CA LYS A 73 -2.98 4.50 0.02
C LYS A 73 -2.39 3.22 -0.58
N GLU A 74 -3.19 2.17 -0.72
CA GLU A 74 -2.77 0.90 -1.31
C GLU A 74 -2.39 1.07 -2.78
N GLY A 75 -3.20 1.79 -3.57
CA GLY A 75 -2.90 2.07 -4.98
C GLY A 75 -1.59 2.84 -5.16
N VAL A 76 -1.31 3.82 -4.31
CA VAL A 76 -0.03 4.55 -4.33
C VAL A 76 1.15 3.64 -3.94
N LEU A 77 0.99 2.76 -2.95
CA LEU A 77 2.03 1.84 -2.53
C LEU A 77 2.35 0.81 -3.63
N ASP A 78 1.32 0.24 -4.25
CA ASP A 78 1.49 -0.73 -5.33
C ASP A 78 2.12 -0.10 -6.58
N ALA A 79 1.63 1.08 -7.00
CA ALA A 79 2.21 1.83 -8.10
C ALA A 79 3.70 2.15 -7.87
N ASN A 80 4.07 2.58 -6.67
CA ASN A 80 5.48 2.82 -6.32
C ASN A 80 6.30 1.52 -6.31
N GLY A 81 5.73 0.41 -5.84
CA GLY A 81 6.36 -0.90 -5.90
C GLY A 81 6.64 -1.33 -7.33
N ARG A 82 5.67 -1.16 -8.23
CA ARG A 82 5.78 -1.46 -9.66
C ARG A 82 6.79 -0.55 -10.36
N ILE A 83 6.78 0.76 -10.10
CA ILE A 83 7.80 1.69 -10.61
C ILE A 83 9.21 1.25 -10.20
N ARG A 84 9.41 0.80 -8.96
CA ARG A 84 10.71 0.32 -8.50
C ARG A 84 11.17 -0.93 -9.27
N ARG A 85 10.26 -1.88 -9.54
CA ARG A 85 10.57 -3.07 -10.36
C ARG A 85 10.91 -2.69 -11.80
N LEU A 86 10.11 -1.82 -12.43
CA LEU A 86 10.37 -1.33 -13.79
C LEU A 86 11.71 -0.61 -13.89
N LYS A 87 12.08 0.21 -12.89
CA LYS A 87 13.42 0.83 -12.85
C LYS A 87 14.54 -0.20 -12.73
N GLY A 88 14.32 -1.30 -12.02
CA GLY A 88 15.25 -2.43 -11.97
C GLY A 88 15.41 -3.11 -13.34
N LEU A 89 14.30 -3.37 -14.03
CA LEU A 89 14.29 -3.93 -15.37
C LEU A 89 14.97 -3.01 -16.39
N ILE A 90 14.71 -1.70 -16.34
CA ILE A 90 15.40 -0.73 -17.21
C ILE A 90 16.90 -0.80 -17.00
N LYS A 91 17.37 -0.87 -15.74
CA LYS A 91 18.81 -0.98 -15.45
C LYS A 91 19.42 -2.27 -16.02
N GLU A 92 18.73 -3.40 -15.86
CA GLU A 92 19.16 -4.69 -16.45
C GLU A 92 19.25 -4.59 -17.98
N LYS A 93 18.25 -3.95 -18.61
CA LYS A 93 18.22 -3.72 -20.05
C LYS A 93 19.29 -2.74 -20.52
N GLU A 94 19.61 -1.71 -19.74
CA GLU A 94 20.73 -0.81 -20.00
C GLU A 94 22.09 -1.53 -19.91
N GLU A 95 22.24 -2.49 -19.00
CA GLU A 95 23.41 -3.37 -18.93
C GLU A 95 23.52 -4.28 -20.16
N GLU A 96 22.39 -4.87 -20.61
CA GLU A 96 22.31 -5.65 -21.84
C GLU A 96 22.68 -4.80 -23.08
N LEU A 97 22.18 -3.56 -23.13
CA LEU A 97 22.47 -2.58 -24.18
C LEU A 97 23.97 -2.24 -24.25
N ASN A 98 24.63 -2.11 -23.08
CA ASN A 98 26.08 -1.88 -23.02
C ASN A 98 26.90 -3.03 -23.61
N GLU A 99 26.43 -4.27 -23.49
CA GLU A 99 27.07 -5.40 -24.17
C GLU A 99 26.90 -5.32 -25.68
N VAL A 100 25.70 -4.98 -26.16
CA VAL A 100 25.43 -4.77 -27.59
C VAL A 100 26.33 -3.67 -28.14
N TYR A 101 26.42 -2.53 -27.46
CA TYR A 101 27.34 -1.45 -27.82
C TYR A 101 28.80 -1.92 -27.87
N GLY A 102 29.26 -2.67 -26.85
CA GLY A 102 30.61 -3.23 -26.85
C GLY A 102 30.88 -4.10 -28.09
N ARG A 103 29.92 -4.96 -28.47
CA ARG A 103 30.05 -5.83 -29.65
C ARG A 103 30.08 -5.04 -30.96
N VAL A 104 29.19 -4.05 -31.11
CA VAL A 104 29.16 -3.16 -32.28
C VAL A 104 30.48 -2.39 -32.40
N GLY A 105 31.01 -1.85 -31.29
CA GLY A 105 32.26 -1.13 -31.29
C GLY A 105 33.49 -1.99 -31.60
N VAL A 106 33.50 -3.25 -31.17
CA VAL A 106 34.55 -4.21 -31.54
C VAL A 106 34.53 -4.48 -33.04
N ILE A 107 33.34 -4.71 -33.63
CA ILE A 107 33.20 -4.93 -35.07
C ILE A 107 33.68 -3.71 -35.85
N ALA A 108 33.27 -2.51 -35.43
CA ALA A 108 33.72 -1.27 -36.06
C ALA A 108 35.25 -1.09 -36.00
N TRP A 109 35.87 -1.46 -34.88
CA TRP A 109 37.32 -1.44 -34.72
C TRP A 109 38.03 -2.47 -35.60
N GLU A 110 37.50 -3.68 -35.71
CA GLU A 110 38.03 -4.73 -36.59
C GLU A 110 37.95 -4.29 -38.06
N GLU A 111 36.81 -3.76 -38.49
CA GLU A 111 36.62 -3.25 -39.85
C GLU A 111 37.53 -2.04 -40.14
N ALA A 112 37.73 -1.15 -39.17
CA ALA A 112 38.69 -0.05 -39.31
C ALA A 112 40.10 -0.59 -39.48
N SER A 113 40.53 -1.52 -38.62
CA SER A 113 41.85 -2.13 -38.65
C SER A 113 42.15 -2.86 -39.96
N SER A 114 41.12 -3.45 -40.57
CA SER A 114 41.18 -4.16 -41.87
C SER A 114 40.94 -3.26 -43.09
N ASP A 115 40.79 -1.95 -42.92
CA ASP A 115 40.50 -0.98 -43.99
C ASP A 115 39.14 -1.15 -44.71
N VAL A 116 38.22 -1.93 -44.15
CA VAL A 116 36.91 -2.23 -44.75
C VAL A 116 35.80 -1.30 -44.24
N LEU A 117 36.07 -0.52 -43.17
CA LEU A 117 35.09 0.35 -42.55
C LEU A 117 34.52 1.39 -43.53
N SER A 118 33.18 1.48 -43.57
CA SER A 118 32.46 2.39 -44.46
C SER A 118 32.80 3.87 -44.21
N SER A 119 32.80 4.67 -45.28
CA SER A 119 33.11 6.10 -45.22
C SER A 119 32.16 6.90 -44.32
N LYS A 120 30.89 6.48 -44.24
CA LYS A 120 29.88 7.08 -43.33
C LYS A 120 30.28 6.93 -41.87
N ILE A 121 30.75 5.74 -41.48
CA ILE A 121 31.20 5.49 -40.11
C ILE A 121 32.48 6.26 -39.80
N ARG A 122 33.43 6.33 -40.73
CA ARG A 122 34.68 7.10 -40.55
C ARG A 122 34.41 8.59 -40.31
N GLN A 123 33.40 9.16 -40.96
CA GLN A 123 32.98 10.56 -40.72
C GLN A 123 32.36 10.75 -39.33
N ALA A 124 31.57 9.78 -38.86
CA ALA A 124 30.94 9.84 -37.54
C ALA A 124 31.93 9.59 -36.39
N LEU A 125 33.03 8.90 -36.64
CA LEU A 125 33.99 8.45 -35.62
C LEU A 125 35.45 8.72 -36.03
N PRO A 126 35.89 9.99 -36.10
CA PRO A 126 37.27 10.33 -36.47
C PRO A 126 38.31 9.76 -35.48
N ALA A 127 37.93 9.64 -34.20
CA ALA A 127 38.77 9.07 -33.16
C ALA A 127 39.14 7.60 -33.41
N ILE A 128 38.38 6.86 -34.23
CA ILE A 128 38.70 5.48 -34.60
C ILE A 128 40.01 5.43 -35.41
N GLU A 129 40.25 6.43 -36.26
CA GLU A 129 41.43 6.47 -37.12
C GLU A 129 42.68 6.98 -36.41
N GLU A 130 42.54 7.94 -35.50
CA GLU A 130 43.64 8.31 -34.60
C GLU A 130 44.14 7.08 -33.84
N ARG A 131 43.22 6.28 -33.34
CA ARG A 131 43.51 5.10 -32.52
C ARG A 131 44.05 3.94 -33.35
N ARG A 132 43.57 3.80 -34.59
CA ARG A 132 44.11 2.87 -35.58
C ARG A 132 45.55 3.21 -35.97
N SER A 133 45.85 4.50 -36.18
CA SER A 133 47.19 4.95 -36.52
C SER A 133 48.20 4.63 -35.41
N LEU A 134 47.78 4.85 -34.15
CA LEU A 134 48.55 4.49 -32.97
C LEU A 134 48.75 2.97 -32.86
N PHE A 135 47.71 2.17 -33.13
CA PHE A 135 47.82 0.70 -33.15
C PHE A 135 48.82 0.21 -34.21
N ASN A 136 48.75 0.76 -35.42
CA ASN A 136 49.68 0.42 -36.50
C ASN A 136 51.12 0.80 -36.13
N SER A 137 51.35 1.98 -35.54
CA SER A 137 52.69 2.38 -35.10
C SER A 137 53.27 1.44 -34.03
N LEU A 138 52.45 0.96 -33.09
CA LEU A 138 52.87 0.02 -32.05
C LEU A 138 53.16 -1.37 -32.64
N LYS A 139 52.37 -1.79 -33.63
CA LYS A 139 52.55 -3.04 -34.35
C LYS A 139 53.82 -3.03 -35.19
N GLU A 140 54.10 -1.93 -35.90
CA GLU A 140 55.35 -1.71 -36.64
C GLU A 140 56.56 -1.64 -35.69
N GLU A 141 56.44 -0.96 -34.55
CA GLU A 141 57.50 -0.91 -33.54
C GLU A 141 57.84 -2.31 -33.01
N GLN A 142 56.83 -3.14 -32.74
CA GLN A 142 57.04 -4.54 -32.35
C GLN A 142 57.72 -5.34 -33.46
N ALA A 143 57.21 -5.28 -34.70
CA ALA A 143 57.78 -6.00 -35.84
C ALA A 143 59.24 -5.61 -36.11
N ASN A 144 59.56 -4.30 -36.02
CA ASN A 144 60.90 -3.77 -36.18
C ASN A 144 61.86 -4.20 -35.06
N LYS A 145 61.38 -4.30 -33.82
CA LYS A 145 62.20 -4.80 -32.69
C LYS A 145 62.44 -6.30 -32.80
N GLN A 146 61.44 -7.05 -33.27
CA GLN A 146 61.53 -8.49 -33.47
C GLN A 146 62.49 -8.84 -34.61
N SER A 147 62.39 -8.15 -35.76
CA SER A 147 63.31 -8.34 -36.88
C SER A 147 64.76 -7.98 -36.50
N LYS A 148 64.97 -6.89 -35.76
CA LYS A 148 66.29 -6.53 -35.20
C LYS A 148 66.85 -7.57 -34.25
N GLN A 149 66.01 -8.22 -33.44
CA GLN A 149 66.43 -9.31 -32.56
C GLN A 149 66.86 -10.54 -33.38
N GLU A 150 66.08 -10.91 -34.39
CA GLU A 150 66.36 -12.06 -35.27
C GLU A 150 67.65 -11.87 -36.08
N SER A 151 67.93 -10.66 -36.56
CA SER A 151 69.13 -10.32 -37.33
C SER A 151 70.38 -10.02 -36.47
N SER A 152 70.26 -10.04 -35.13
CA SER A 152 71.34 -9.61 -34.23
C SER A 152 72.31 -10.71 -33.82
N HIS A 153 73.55 -10.29 -33.51
CA HIS A 153 74.59 -11.16 -32.96
C HIS A 153 74.15 -11.78 -31.61
N PRO A 154 74.49 -13.05 -31.30
CA PRO A 154 74.01 -13.76 -30.10
C PRO A 154 74.17 -13.00 -28.78
N LEU A 155 75.25 -12.25 -28.61
CA LEU A 155 75.55 -11.46 -27.40
C LEU A 155 74.61 -10.24 -27.22
N LEU A 156 73.97 -9.76 -28.28
CA LEU A 156 73.03 -8.62 -28.25
C LEU A 156 71.57 -9.08 -28.13
N LYS A 157 71.30 -10.39 -28.17
CA LYS A 157 69.93 -10.93 -28.16
C LYS A 157 69.20 -10.69 -26.85
N ALA A 158 69.88 -10.80 -25.71
CA ALA A 158 69.26 -10.64 -24.39
C ALA A 158 68.63 -9.24 -24.16
N PRO A 159 69.34 -8.11 -24.37
CA PRO A 159 68.71 -6.78 -24.22
C PRO A 159 67.64 -6.51 -25.29
N LEU A 160 67.80 -7.04 -26.51
CA LEU A 160 66.78 -6.92 -27.57
C LEU A 160 65.50 -7.72 -27.24
N GLN A 161 65.63 -8.86 -26.58
CA GLN A 161 64.50 -9.67 -26.13
C GLN A 161 63.64 -8.93 -25.10
N VAL A 162 64.26 -8.18 -24.17
CA VAL A 162 63.55 -7.30 -23.23
C VAL A 162 62.78 -6.21 -23.98
N ASN A 163 63.37 -5.61 -25.01
CA ASN A 163 62.71 -4.59 -25.82
C ASN A 163 61.51 -5.14 -26.61
N VAL A 164 61.60 -6.36 -27.14
CA VAL A 164 60.49 -7.05 -27.81
C VAL A 164 59.36 -7.33 -26.82
N LEU A 165 59.67 -7.89 -25.65
CA LEU A 165 58.69 -8.15 -24.59
C LEU A 165 58.00 -6.86 -24.11
N LEU A 166 58.74 -5.75 -23.97
CA LEU A 166 58.17 -4.46 -23.62
C LEU A 166 57.23 -3.92 -24.71
N SER A 167 57.60 -4.02 -25.99
CA SER A 167 56.70 -3.62 -27.09
C SER A 167 55.45 -4.48 -27.18
N GLN A 168 55.60 -5.80 -26.99
CA GLN A 168 54.49 -6.74 -26.95
C GLN A 168 53.57 -6.47 -25.74
N TRP A 169 54.13 -6.14 -24.58
CA TRP A 169 53.36 -5.74 -23.41
C TRP A 169 52.59 -4.43 -23.64
N ARG A 170 53.21 -3.42 -24.26
CA ARG A 170 52.53 -2.16 -24.62
C ARG A 170 51.39 -2.40 -25.60
N LEU A 171 51.58 -3.22 -26.63
CA LEU A 171 50.54 -3.60 -27.58
C LEU A 171 49.40 -4.36 -26.88
N ASN A 172 49.72 -5.35 -26.04
CA ASN A 172 48.74 -6.11 -25.28
C ASN A 172 47.97 -5.24 -24.28
N LYS A 173 48.65 -4.28 -23.63
CA LYS A 173 48.03 -3.30 -22.73
C LYS A 173 47.07 -2.39 -23.50
N PHE A 174 47.46 -1.96 -24.70
CA PHE A 174 46.60 -1.17 -25.59
C PHE A 174 45.34 -1.94 -25.99
N LEU A 175 45.46 -3.23 -26.34
CA LEU A 175 44.32 -4.08 -26.69
C LEU A 175 43.39 -4.36 -25.50
N ARG A 176 43.94 -4.57 -24.29
CA ARG A 176 43.15 -4.90 -23.07
C ARG A 176 42.40 -3.70 -22.48
N GLY A 177 42.86 -2.47 -22.73
CA GLY A 177 42.31 -1.25 -22.12
C GLY A 177 41.08 -0.64 -22.81
N ASN A 178 40.43 -1.35 -23.74
CA ASN A 178 39.55 -0.71 -24.74
C ASN A 178 38.04 -0.95 -24.58
N ARG A 179 37.58 -1.59 -23.50
CA ARG A 179 36.15 -1.86 -23.31
C ARG A 179 35.31 -0.58 -23.38
N ASP A 180 35.71 0.47 -22.65
CA ASP A 180 34.99 1.74 -22.62
C ASP A 180 35.00 2.47 -23.97
N PHE A 181 36.08 2.29 -24.74
CA PHE A 181 36.12 2.81 -26.09
C PHE A 181 35.19 2.06 -27.03
N PHE A 182 35.14 0.74 -26.95
CA PHE A 182 34.23 -0.05 -27.80
C PHE A 182 32.77 0.24 -27.46
N THR A 183 32.43 0.34 -26.17
CA THR A 183 31.06 0.71 -25.77
C THR A 183 30.70 2.12 -26.21
N THR A 184 31.58 3.11 -26.06
CA THR A 184 31.31 4.48 -26.54
C THR A 184 31.20 4.56 -28.06
N THR A 185 32.09 3.92 -28.79
CA THR A 185 32.07 3.85 -30.26
C THR A 185 30.80 3.16 -30.75
N GLY A 186 30.45 2.01 -30.17
CA GLY A 186 29.24 1.28 -30.52
C GLY A 186 27.96 2.02 -30.16
N LYS A 187 27.96 2.78 -29.06
CA LYS A 187 26.84 3.66 -28.70
C LYS A 187 26.63 4.76 -29.75
N VAL A 188 27.70 5.45 -30.16
CA VAL A 188 27.61 6.49 -31.21
C VAL A 188 27.08 5.90 -32.52
N LEU A 189 27.52 4.69 -32.89
CA LEU A 189 27.03 3.99 -34.08
C LEU A 189 25.54 3.64 -33.99
N ALA A 190 25.12 3.13 -32.84
CA ALA A 190 23.74 2.78 -32.58
C ALA A 190 22.82 4.01 -32.58
N ASP A 191 23.23 5.09 -31.91
CA ASP A 191 22.45 6.32 -31.80
C ASP A 191 22.39 7.11 -33.12
N SER A 192 23.31 6.82 -34.06
CA SER A 192 23.35 7.42 -35.41
C SER A 192 22.76 6.51 -36.50
N ASP A 193 22.14 5.38 -36.13
CA ASP A 193 21.59 4.39 -37.05
C ASP A 193 22.61 3.87 -38.09
N LEU A 194 23.87 3.72 -37.69
CA LEU A 194 24.98 3.30 -38.57
C LEU A 194 25.35 1.82 -38.41
N ILE A 195 24.67 1.06 -37.55
CA ILE A 195 24.96 -0.38 -37.35
C ILE A 195 24.79 -1.16 -38.66
N ALA A 196 23.75 -0.89 -39.44
CA ALA A 196 23.52 -1.48 -40.75
C ALA A 196 24.64 -1.20 -41.77
N SER A 197 25.46 -0.16 -41.54
CA SER A 197 26.56 0.22 -42.43
C SER A 197 27.88 -0.52 -42.12
N LEU A 198 27.88 -1.43 -41.15
CA LEU A 198 28.97 -2.37 -40.89
C LEU A 198 28.96 -3.50 -41.93
N ALA A 199 30.14 -3.90 -42.39
CA ALA A 199 30.30 -4.97 -43.38
C ALA A 199 30.06 -6.38 -42.80
N SER A 200 30.10 -6.53 -41.49
CA SER A 200 29.87 -7.79 -40.78
C SER A 200 28.45 -8.32 -40.97
N GLY A 201 28.32 -9.62 -41.30
CA GLY A 201 27.02 -10.31 -41.36
C GLY A 201 26.27 -10.39 -40.02
N LYS A 202 26.89 -9.98 -38.90
CA LYS A 202 26.26 -9.84 -37.58
C LYS A 202 25.62 -8.47 -37.34
N GLY A 203 25.82 -7.50 -38.25
CA GLY A 203 25.31 -6.14 -38.10
C GLY A 203 23.79 -6.08 -37.94
N SER A 204 23.05 -6.78 -38.80
CA SER A 204 21.57 -6.81 -38.75
C SER A 204 21.04 -7.46 -37.47
N GLU A 205 21.70 -8.49 -36.95
CA GLU A 205 21.33 -9.14 -35.69
C GLU A 205 21.52 -8.20 -34.50
N LEU A 206 22.62 -7.45 -34.47
CA LEU A 206 22.92 -6.49 -33.41
C LEU A 206 22.01 -5.26 -33.48
N GLU A 207 21.67 -4.81 -34.68
CA GLU A 207 20.72 -3.72 -34.92
C GLU A 207 19.32 -4.09 -34.43
N GLN A 208 18.85 -5.31 -34.77
CA GLN A 208 17.59 -5.82 -34.27
C GLN A 208 17.58 -5.92 -32.73
N ARG A 209 18.63 -6.52 -32.14
CA ARG A 209 18.75 -6.60 -30.68
C ARG A 209 18.77 -5.23 -30.01
N TYR A 210 19.45 -4.24 -30.60
CA TYR A 210 19.42 -2.85 -30.11
C TYR A 210 18.01 -2.27 -30.15
N GLY A 211 17.31 -2.44 -31.28
CA GLY A 211 15.93 -1.98 -31.46
C GLY A 211 14.97 -2.61 -30.45
N ASP A 212 15.06 -3.93 -30.27
CA ASP A 212 14.22 -4.68 -29.32
C ASP A 212 14.44 -4.21 -27.88
N ILE A 213 15.70 -4.13 -27.42
CA ILE A 213 16.02 -3.68 -26.06
C ILE A 213 15.59 -2.22 -25.84
N LYS A 214 15.83 -1.34 -26.82
CA LYS A 214 15.44 0.08 -26.74
C LYS A 214 13.92 0.23 -26.74
N GLY A 215 13.20 -0.59 -27.50
CA GLY A 215 11.74 -0.68 -27.49
C GLY A 215 11.21 -1.12 -26.12
N GLU A 216 11.78 -2.17 -25.54
CA GLU A 216 11.42 -2.64 -24.19
C GLU A 216 11.65 -1.58 -23.11
N ILE A 217 12.79 -0.86 -23.18
CA ILE A 217 13.06 0.28 -22.29
C ILE A 217 12.01 1.38 -22.48
N GLY A 218 11.66 1.70 -23.73
CA GLY A 218 10.62 2.69 -24.05
C GLY A 218 9.27 2.33 -23.43
N VAL A 219 8.81 1.09 -23.59
CA VAL A 219 7.57 0.59 -22.98
C VAL A 219 7.61 0.72 -21.46
N CYS A 220 8.74 0.34 -20.84
CA CYS A 220 8.90 0.50 -19.38
C CYS A 220 8.84 1.96 -18.94
N GLN A 221 9.42 2.88 -19.72
CA GLN A 221 9.41 4.31 -19.41
C GLN A 221 8.01 4.92 -19.55
N GLU A 222 7.26 4.55 -20.59
CA GLU A 222 5.86 4.96 -20.77
C GLU A 222 4.98 4.45 -19.63
N GLU A 223 5.18 3.19 -19.22
CA GLU A 223 4.47 2.61 -18.09
C GLU A 223 4.79 3.34 -16.77
N ILE A 224 6.07 3.67 -16.53
CA ILE A 224 6.48 4.49 -15.38
C ILE A 224 5.81 5.87 -15.42
N ALA A 225 5.73 6.51 -16.59
CA ALA A 225 5.07 7.81 -16.73
C ALA A 225 3.57 7.73 -16.39
N SER A 226 2.87 6.71 -16.89
CA SER A 226 1.47 6.42 -16.56
C SER A 226 1.26 6.17 -15.06
N LEU A 227 2.12 5.36 -14.44
CA LEU A 227 2.05 5.09 -13.00
C LEU A 227 2.32 6.35 -12.17
N ASN A 228 3.26 7.21 -12.57
CA ASN A 228 3.51 8.49 -11.91
C ASN A 228 2.29 9.42 -11.99
N GLN A 229 1.61 9.47 -13.14
CA GLN A 229 0.37 10.22 -13.29
C GLN A 229 -0.73 9.68 -12.37
N HIS A 230 -0.86 8.36 -12.26
CA HIS A 230 -1.82 7.75 -11.34
C HIS A 230 -1.50 8.05 -9.87
N VAL A 231 -0.22 8.02 -9.48
CA VAL A 231 0.22 8.39 -8.13
C VAL A 231 -0.07 9.87 -7.84
N ALA A 232 0.16 10.76 -8.80
CA ALA A 232 -0.14 12.18 -8.66
C ALA A 232 -1.65 12.43 -8.51
N ALA A 233 -2.49 11.79 -9.34
CA ALA A 233 -3.94 11.87 -9.23
C ALA A 233 -4.47 11.34 -7.88
N SER A 234 -3.90 10.23 -7.40
CA SER A 234 -4.25 9.65 -6.10
C SER A 234 -3.86 10.56 -4.93
N ARG A 235 -2.71 11.24 -5.03
CA ARG A 235 -2.30 12.26 -4.06
C ARG A 235 -3.20 13.49 -4.07
N GLY A 236 -3.55 14.01 -5.24
CA GLY A 236 -4.52 15.12 -5.36
C GLY A 236 -5.90 14.75 -4.79
N SER A 237 -6.34 13.49 -4.97
CA SER A 237 -7.57 12.99 -4.35
C SER A 237 -7.48 12.95 -2.83
N LEU A 238 -6.32 12.55 -2.27
CA LEU A 238 -6.08 12.59 -0.82
C LEU A 238 -6.07 14.02 -0.28
N GLU A 239 -5.46 14.96 -0.99
CA GLU A 239 -5.49 16.39 -0.64
C GLU A 239 -6.91 16.95 -0.66
N GLY A 240 -7.74 16.56 -1.65
CA GLY A 240 -9.16 16.91 -1.72
C GLY A 240 -10.00 16.39 -0.54
N ILE A 241 -9.57 15.30 0.11
CA ILE A 241 -10.18 14.77 1.35
C ILE A 241 -9.68 15.55 2.60
N GLY A 242 -8.77 16.51 2.42
CA GLY A 242 -8.17 17.29 3.50
C GLY A 242 -6.95 16.63 4.14
N VAL A 243 -6.31 15.69 3.45
CA VAL A 243 -5.09 15.02 3.92
C VAL A 243 -3.88 15.85 3.49
N THR A 244 -3.47 16.82 4.32
CA THR A 244 -2.28 17.67 4.06
C THR A 244 -0.98 17.09 4.61
N GLY A 245 -1.02 15.90 5.22
CA GLY A 245 0.12 15.29 5.89
C GLY A 245 0.11 13.76 5.80
N SER A 246 0.49 13.09 6.90
CA SER A 246 0.55 11.63 6.92
C SER A 246 -0.85 11.01 6.77
N VAL A 247 -1.07 10.31 5.65
CA VAL A 247 -2.29 9.52 5.39
C VAL A 247 -2.59 8.57 6.55
N SER A 248 -1.56 7.91 7.09
CA SER A 248 -1.71 7.00 8.22
C SER A 248 -2.21 7.69 9.48
N ARG A 249 -1.72 8.90 9.81
CA ARG A 249 -2.21 9.66 10.97
C ARG A 249 -3.67 10.08 10.78
N LYS A 250 -4.02 10.58 9.61
CA LYS A 250 -5.39 11.02 9.32
C LYS A 250 -6.38 9.85 9.30
N LEU A 251 -5.94 8.67 8.87
CA LEU A 251 -6.74 7.44 8.92
C LEU A 251 -7.04 7.03 10.38
N ILE A 252 -6.05 7.11 11.27
CA ILE A 252 -6.24 6.86 12.72
C ILE A 252 -7.23 7.87 13.31
N GLU A 253 -7.08 9.15 12.97
CA GLU A 253 -8.00 10.22 13.40
C GLU A 253 -9.45 9.91 12.95
N LEU A 254 -9.64 9.57 11.68
CA LEU A 254 -10.97 9.19 11.16
C LEU A 254 -11.52 7.92 11.81
N GLN A 255 -10.67 6.94 12.15
CA GLN A 255 -11.10 5.74 12.88
C GLN A 255 -11.58 6.07 14.30
N ASN A 256 -10.91 7.02 14.98
CA ASN A 256 -11.34 7.49 16.29
C ASN A 256 -12.67 8.26 16.17
N LEU A 257 -12.81 9.16 15.20
CA LEU A 257 -14.05 9.86 14.92
C LEU A 257 -15.19 8.89 14.59
N LYS A 258 -14.94 7.86 13.77
CA LYS A 258 -15.90 6.79 13.50
C LYS A 258 -16.34 6.09 14.80
N ARG A 259 -15.40 5.77 15.69
CA ARG A 259 -15.70 5.09 16.95
C ARG A 259 -16.57 5.96 17.87
N GLU A 260 -16.22 7.23 18.02
CA GLU A 260 -17.00 8.21 18.80
C GLU A 260 -18.39 8.39 18.20
N GLN A 261 -18.47 8.55 16.88
CA GLN A 261 -19.72 8.70 16.15
C GLN A 261 -20.61 7.45 16.26
N SER A 262 -20.02 6.25 16.22
CA SER A 262 -20.74 4.99 16.39
C SER A 262 -21.36 4.88 17.79
N GLN A 263 -20.65 5.31 18.83
CA GLN A 263 -21.21 5.39 20.19
C GLN A 263 -22.35 6.41 20.28
N GLN A 264 -22.21 7.56 19.61
CA GLN A 264 -23.25 8.57 19.55
C GLN A 264 -24.51 8.06 18.83
N VAL A 265 -24.34 7.36 17.70
CA VAL A 265 -25.43 6.71 16.96
C VAL A 265 -26.15 5.70 17.86
N GLY A 266 -25.42 4.85 18.60
CA GLY A 266 -26.04 3.90 19.54
C GLY A 266 -26.88 4.59 20.62
N ARG A 267 -26.36 5.66 21.24
CA ARG A 267 -27.12 6.44 22.24
C ARG A 267 -28.37 7.10 21.66
N LEU A 268 -28.27 7.68 20.46
CA LEU A 268 -29.39 8.31 19.77
C LEU A 268 -30.42 7.29 19.29
N ALA A 269 -29.99 6.09 18.89
CA ALA A 269 -30.85 4.99 18.51
C ALA A 269 -31.68 4.52 19.71
N ILE A 270 -31.07 4.30 20.87
CA ILE A 270 -31.79 3.99 22.10
C ILE A 270 -32.81 5.08 22.44
N ALA A 271 -32.42 6.36 22.36
CA ALA A 271 -33.30 7.47 22.67
C ALA A 271 -34.52 7.54 21.73
N TYR A 272 -34.31 7.31 20.43
CA TYR A 272 -35.39 7.24 19.46
C TYR A 272 -36.28 6.01 19.69
N GLY A 273 -35.70 4.85 19.97
CA GLY A 273 -36.43 3.61 20.24
C GLY A 273 -37.32 3.72 21.48
N ARG A 274 -36.82 4.32 22.56
CA ARG A 274 -37.63 4.64 23.75
C ARG A 274 -38.78 5.61 23.41
N SER A 275 -38.52 6.61 22.56
CA SER A 275 -39.56 7.53 22.09
C SER A 275 -40.63 6.83 21.25
N LEU A 276 -40.25 5.83 20.44
CA LEU A 276 -41.21 5.02 19.68
C LEU A 276 -42.02 4.09 20.59
N TRP A 277 -41.34 3.43 21.54
CA TRP A 277 -41.98 2.54 22.50
C TRP A 277 -43.06 3.25 23.32
N THR A 278 -42.76 4.46 23.80
CA THR A 278 -43.69 5.28 24.60
C THR A 278 -44.90 5.80 23.81
N GLN A 279 -44.81 5.88 22.48
CA GLN A 279 -45.87 6.41 21.61
C GLN A 279 -46.83 5.34 21.06
N GLY A 280 -46.65 4.07 21.45
CA GLY A 280 -47.61 3.00 21.17
C GLY A 280 -47.23 2.12 19.99
N GLU A 281 -48.25 1.52 19.37
CA GLU A 281 -48.10 0.30 18.54
C GLU A 281 -47.95 0.54 17.03
N ALA A 282 -47.99 1.79 16.59
CA ALA A 282 -48.07 2.13 15.18
C ALA A 282 -46.86 1.67 14.34
N TRP A 283 -45.73 1.38 14.98
CA TRP A 283 -44.54 0.84 14.32
C TRP A 283 -44.46 -0.70 14.33
N ARG A 284 -45.35 -1.40 15.04
CA ARG A 284 -45.26 -2.85 15.24
C ARG A 284 -45.52 -3.64 13.97
N SER A 285 -46.49 -3.21 13.17
CA SER A 285 -46.94 -3.89 11.95
C SER A 285 -46.17 -3.48 10.68
N LEU A 286 -45.01 -2.84 10.82
CA LEU A 286 -44.23 -2.37 9.67
C LEU A 286 -43.45 -3.50 9.00
N SER A 287 -42.93 -4.45 9.78
CA SER A 287 -42.32 -5.68 9.28
C SER A 287 -42.39 -6.82 10.31
N ASN A 288 -42.17 -8.05 9.86
CA ASN A 288 -42.03 -9.21 10.75
C ASN A 288 -40.86 -9.04 11.74
N GLU A 289 -39.82 -8.29 11.36
CA GLU A 289 -38.67 -8.00 12.21
C GLU A 289 -39.04 -7.01 13.33
N THR A 290 -39.83 -5.97 13.03
CA THR A 290 -40.30 -5.03 14.07
C THR A 290 -41.22 -5.72 15.09
N GLU A 291 -42.06 -6.64 14.63
CA GLU A 291 -42.94 -7.44 15.49
C GLU A 291 -42.16 -8.45 16.37
N GLY A 292 -41.13 -9.07 15.79
CA GLY A 292 -40.21 -9.95 16.51
C GLY A 292 -39.45 -9.22 17.63
N ILE A 293 -38.91 -8.03 17.33
CA ILE A 293 -38.21 -7.19 18.31
C ILE A 293 -39.18 -6.70 19.39
N HIS A 294 -40.39 -6.28 19.01
CA HIS A 294 -41.43 -5.89 19.97
C HIS A 294 -41.75 -7.01 20.97
N THR A 295 -41.97 -8.23 20.47
CA THR A 295 -42.26 -9.40 21.31
C THR A 295 -41.12 -9.69 22.29
N GLN A 296 -39.87 -9.51 21.87
CA GLN A 296 -38.70 -9.69 22.73
C GLN A 296 -38.64 -8.61 23.82
N ILE A 297 -38.83 -7.34 23.47
CA ILE A 297 -38.88 -6.24 24.44
C ILE A 297 -39.95 -6.50 25.50
N GLU A 298 -41.17 -6.91 25.11
CA GLU A 298 -42.22 -7.25 26.08
C GLU A 298 -41.85 -8.39 27.03
N ARG A 299 -41.14 -9.41 26.54
CA ARG A 299 -40.66 -10.50 27.39
C ARG A 299 -39.65 -10.00 28.41
N HIS A 300 -38.70 -9.16 27.97
CA HIS A 300 -37.71 -8.57 28.87
C HIS A 300 -38.35 -7.61 29.87
N GLU A 301 -39.35 -6.81 29.48
CA GLU A 301 -40.11 -5.97 30.42
C GLU A 301 -40.89 -6.80 31.46
N LYS A 302 -41.49 -7.94 31.06
CA LYS A 302 -42.15 -8.86 32.00
C LYS A 302 -41.15 -9.44 33.01
N VAL A 303 -39.99 -9.88 32.55
CA VAL A 303 -38.91 -10.37 33.42
C VAL A 303 -38.45 -9.26 34.36
N ARG A 304 -38.23 -8.04 33.85
CA ARG A 304 -37.85 -6.89 34.68
C ARG A 304 -38.87 -6.63 35.79
N GLY A 305 -40.16 -6.62 35.47
CA GLY A 305 -41.22 -6.44 36.46
C GLY A 305 -41.31 -7.55 37.50
N GLN A 306 -40.97 -8.80 37.14
CA GLN A 306 -40.87 -9.91 38.10
C GLN A 306 -39.68 -9.73 39.06
N LEU A 307 -38.52 -9.31 38.54
CA LEU A 307 -37.33 -9.04 39.35
C LEU A 307 -37.54 -7.84 40.29
N GLU A 308 -38.17 -6.76 39.82
CA GLU A 308 -38.53 -5.59 40.63
C GLU A 308 -39.48 -5.98 41.78
N LYS A 309 -40.51 -6.79 41.49
CA LYS A 309 -41.39 -7.35 42.53
C LYS A 309 -40.62 -8.20 43.53
N LYS A 310 -39.64 -8.99 43.07
CA LYS A 310 -38.85 -9.82 43.97
C LYS A 310 -37.96 -9.01 44.91
N ILE A 311 -37.42 -7.88 44.45
CA ILE A 311 -36.72 -6.93 45.33
C ILE A 311 -37.67 -6.39 46.42
N ILE A 312 -38.89 -6.00 46.04
CA ILE A 312 -39.89 -5.50 46.99
C ILE A 312 -40.22 -6.57 48.05
N GLU A 313 -40.44 -7.82 47.62
CA GLU A 313 -40.67 -8.95 48.53
C GLU A 313 -39.51 -9.14 49.51
N LEU A 314 -38.26 -9.18 49.02
CA LEU A 314 -37.07 -9.38 49.86
C LEU A 314 -36.86 -8.23 50.87
N ARG A 315 -37.18 -6.99 50.48
CA ARG A 315 -37.13 -5.84 51.39
C ARG A 315 -38.19 -5.93 52.48
N LEU A 316 -39.41 -6.33 52.14
CA LEU A 316 -40.47 -6.57 53.13
C LEU A 316 -40.11 -7.73 54.07
N GLU A 317 -39.52 -8.81 53.56
CA GLU A 317 -39.03 -9.92 54.38
C GLU A 317 -37.90 -9.49 55.34
N GLU A 318 -37.04 -8.56 54.91
CA GLU A 318 -36.01 -7.96 55.78
C GLU A 318 -36.64 -7.11 56.88
N GLU A 319 -37.58 -6.22 56.55
CA GLU A 319 -38.31 -5.39 57.52
C GLU A 319 -39.09 -6.23 58.55
N ILE A 320 -39.76 -7.29 58.11
CA ILE A 320 -40.45 -8.23 59.01
C ILE A 320 -39.45 -8.93 59.94
N GLY A 321 -38.31 -9.39 59.40
CA GLY A 321 -37.27 -10.02 60.20
C GLY A 321 -36.66 -9.09 61.25
N GLU A 322 -36.48 -7.81 60.93
CA GLU A 322 -36.04 -6.78 61.88
C GLU A 322 -37.07 -6.56 62.99
N LEU A 323 -38.35 -6.47 62.65
CA LEU A 323 -39.43 -6.29 63.62
C LEU A 323 -39.55 -7.49 64.57
N ILE A 324 -39.43 -8.72 64.06
CA ILE A 324 -39.44 -9.93 64.89
C ILE A 324 -38.25 -9.91 65.86
N PHE A 325 -37.05 -9.57 65.39
CA PHE A 325 -35.87 -9.47 66.25
C PHE A 325 -36.03 -8.42 67.35
N LEU A 326 -36.65 -7.27 67.05
CA LEU A 326 -36.94 -6.23 68.04
C LEU A 326 -37.96 -6.72 69.09
N VAL A 327 -38.99 -7.46 68.65
CA VAL A 327 -39.96 -8.08 69.56
C VAL A 327 -39.29 -9.11 70.47
N ASP A 328 -38.47 -10.01 69.91
CA ASP A 328 -37.72 -11.00 70.70
C ASP A 328 -36.82 -10.33 71.75
N GLN A 329 -36.14 -9.24 71.37
CA GLN A 329 -35.30 -8.46 72.28
C GLN A 329 -36.11 -7.78 73.40
N ASP A 330 -37.30 -7.26 73.09
CA ASP A 330 -38.17 -6.64 74.07
C ASP A 330 -38.83 -7.69 74.98
N GLU A 331 -39.16 -8.88 74.49
CA GLU A 331 -39.61 -10.02 75.30
C GLU A 331 -38.54 -10.47 76.29
N GLU A 332 -37.28 -10.63 75.85
CA GLU A 332 -36.16 -10.94 76.74
C GLU A 332 -35.99 -9.88 77.84
N ARG A 333 -36.16 -8.59 77.49
CA ARG A 333 -36.09 -7.49 78.47
C ARG A 333 -37.23 -7.47 79.46
N ILE A 334 -38.44 -7.84 79.06
CA ILE A 334 -39.61 -7.92 79.94
C ILE A 334 -39.52 -9.13 80.89
N LEU A 335 -38.91 -10.22 80.42
CA LEU A 335 -38.68 -11.43 81.22
C LEU A 335 -37.61 -11.26 82.31
N HIS A 336 -36.71 -10.28 82.15
CA HIS A 336 -35.62 -9.95 83.09
C HIS A 336 -36.02 -8.93 84.17
#